data_AF-A0A9X1WMN5-F1
#
_entry.id   AF-A0A9X1WMN5-F1
#
_cell.length_a   1.000
_cell.length_b   1.000
_cell.length_c   1.000
_cell.angle_alpha   90.00
_cell.angle_beta   90.00
_cell.angle_gamma   90.00
#
_symmetry.space_group_name_H-M   'P 1'
#
loop_
_entity.id
_entity.type
_entity.pdbx_description
1 polymer ?
#
loop_
_entity_poly.entity_id
_entity_poly.type
_entity_poly.pdbx_seq_one_letter_code
_entity_poly.pdbx_strand_id
1 'polypeptide(L)'
;MWTKNKTILLLAAAGILLFSAIQGIVLPQWDRQKQVYAAEQQSPLTHDLQSIMKYQNKYMGNASNLSNLMHTLPLNEVRSTMELHPDSLTADIIYHAETADLDTEDLERSLIYNATAAFALIDNLKQIRFKFDDRTYSVERSTVESWYGKKLSSLTDSPKIWKPDVQEPLADRNYVKKGINSLFTVTDV
;
A
#
# COMPACT_ATOMS: atom_id res chain seq x y z
N MET A 1 -53.07 -24.19 23.14
CA MET A 1 -52.27 -22.96 23.34
C MET A 1 -50.94 -23.18 24.08
N TRP A 2 -50.75 -24.27 24.84
CA TRP A 2 -49.56 -24.47 25.70
C TRP A 2 -48.25 -24.88 24.97
N THR A 3 -48.32 -25.52 23.80
CA THR A 3 -47.15 -25.95 23.01
C THR A 3 -46.52 -24.83 22.20
N LYS A 4 -47.33 -23.91 21.65
CA LYS A 4 -46.87 -22.75 20.86
C LYS A 4 -46.02 -21.78 21.69
N ASN A 5 -46.31 -21.62 22.97
CA ASN A 5 -45.53 -20.74 23.85
C ASN A 5 -44.15 -21.34 24.18
N LYS A 6 -44.04 -22.68 24.28
CA LYS A 6 -42.76 -23.36 24.51
C LYS A 6 -41.83 -23.26 23.30
N THR A 7 -42.37 -23.38 22.09
CA THR A 7 -41.58 -23.20 20.86
C THR A 7 -41.08 -21.77 20.71
N ILE A 8 -41.91 -20.78 21.05
CA ILE A 8 -41.50 -19.36 21.04
C ILE A 8 -40.39 -19.10 22.06
N LEU A 9 -40.52 -19.62 23.29
CA LEU A 9 -39.50 -19.46 24.33
C LEU A 9 -38.17 -20.14 23.96
N LEU A 10 -38.22 -21.33 23.36
CA LEU A 10 -37.01 -22.03 22.90
C LEU A 10 -36.32 -21.26 21.77
N LEU A 11 -37.08 -20.75 20.80
CA LEU A 11 -36.54 -19.91 19.73
C LEU A 11 -35.96 -18.60 20.27
N ALA A 12 -36.59 -17.97 21.26
CA ALA A 12 -36.07 -16.79 21.91
C ALA A 12 -34.75 -17.06 22.65
N ALA A 13 -34.68 -18.16 23.41
CA ALA A 13 -33.45 -18.58 24.08
C ALA A 13 -32.32 -18.90 23.08
N ALA A 14 -32.62 -19.61 22.00
CA ALA A 14 -31.68 -19.87 20.92
C ALA A 14 -31.20 -18.56 20.26
N GLY A 15 -32.10 -17.62 20.02
CA GLY A 15 -31.76 -16.29 19.49
C GLY A 15 -30.84 -15.51 20.41
N ILE A 16 -31.09 -15.50 21.72
CA ILE A 16 -30.23 -14.85 22.72
C ILE A 16 -28.84 -15.49 22.75
N LEU A 17 -28.76 -16.82 22.68
CA LEU A 17 -27.49 -17.54 22.64
C LEU A 17 -26.69 -17.21 21.38
N LEU A 18 -27.34 -17.23 20.21
CA LEU A 18 -26.71 -16.86 18.94
C LEU A 18 -26.24 -15.40 18.95
N PHE A 19 -27.08 -14.48 19.44
CA PHE A 19 -26.72 -13.07 19.55
C PHE A 19 -25.52 -12.85 20.48
N SER A 20 -25.51 -13.53 21.63
CA SER A 20 -24.39 -13.48 22.59
C SER A 20 -23.10 -14.04 21.99
N ALA A 21 -23.18 -15.13 21.21
CA ALA A 21 -22.03 -15.69 20.51
C ALA A 21 -21.49 -14.75 19.43
N ILE A 22 -22.37 -14.08 18.67
CA ILE A 22 -21.98 -13.08 17.67
C ILE A 22 -21.25 -11.91 18.34
N GLN A 23 -21.81 -11.35 19.41
CA GLN A 23 -21.25 -10.21 20.12
C GLN A 23 -19.96 -10.53 20.89
N GLY A 24 -19.89 -11.70 21.54
CA GLY A 24 -18.77 -12.06 22.40
C GLY A 24 -17.59 -12.71 21.67
N ILE A 25 -17.81 -13.34 20.51
CA ILE A 25 -16.79 -14.13 19.81
C ILE A 25 -16.58 -13.61 18.39
N VAL A 26 -17.63 -13.56 17.58
CA VAL A 26 -17.50 -13.30 16.14
C VAL A 26 -17.06 -11.86 15.85
N LEU A 27 -17.77 -10.86 16.38
CA LEU A 27 -17.43 -9.45 16.15
C LEU A 27 -16.00 -9.12 16.64
N PRO A 28 -15.58 -9.48 17.87
CA PRO A 28 -14.22 -9.21 18.31
C PRO A 28 -13.15 -9.93 17.49
N GLN A 29 -13.43 -11.13 16.97
CA GLN A 29 -12.50 -11.85 16.09
C GLN A 29 -12.33 -11.12 14.76
N TRP A 30 -13.41 -10.65 14.14
CA TRP A 30 -13.33 -9.89 12.90
C TRP A 30 -12.61 -8.55 13.08
N ASP A 31 -12.83 -7.85 14.19
CA ASP A 31 -12.13 -6.60 14.47
C ASP A 31 -10.61 -6.82 14.65
N ARG A 32 -10.21 -7.89 15.36
CA ARG A 32 -8.81 -8.28 15.44
C ARG A 32 -8.21 -8.62 14.07
N GLN A 33 -8.92 -9.39 13.25
CA GLN A 33 -8.46 -9.74 11.91
C GLN A 33 -8.31 -8.50 11.01
N LYS A 34 -9.24 -7.54 11.09
CA LYS A 34 -9.14 -6.27 10.38
C LYS A 34 -7.94 -5.45 10.82
N GLN A 35 -7.67 -5.38 12.13
CA GLN A 35 -6.50 -4.68 12.65
C GLN A 35 -5.19 -5.33 12.21
N VAL A 36 -5.11 -6.67 12.26
CA VAL A 36 -3.94 -7.41 11.76
C VAL A 36 -3.73 -7.15 10.28
N TYR A 37 -4.78 -7.27 9.47
CA TYR A 37 -4.69 -7.00 8.04
C TYR A 37 -4.28 -5.54 7.75
N ALA A 38 -4.83 -4.56 8.47
CA ALA A 38 -4.46 -3.16 8.32
C ALA A 38 -2.97 -2.93 8.66
N ALA A 39 -2.45 -3.56 9.72
CA ALA A 39 -1.03 -3.51 10.05
C ALA A 39 -0.16 -4.18 8.98
N GLU A 40 -0.60 -5.32 8.42
CA GLU A 40 0.08 -5.99 7.30
C GLU A 40 0.11 -5.12 6.03
N GLN A 41 -0.89 -4.26 5.81
CA GLN A 41 -0.88 -3.32 4.69
C GLN A 41 0.13 -2.17 4.88
N GLN A 42 0.62 -1.90 6.10
CA GLN A 42 1.64 -0.89 6.31
C GLN A 42 3.03 -1.34 5.89
N SER A 43 3.29 -2.65 5.85
CA SER A 43 4.60 -3.18 5.47
C SER A 43 4.67 -3.55 3.99
N PRO A 44 5.69 -3.08 3.25
CA PRO A 44 5.95 -3.52 1.89
C PRO A 44 6.06 -5.05 1.74
N LEU A 45 6.50 -5.75 2.79
CA LEU A 45 6.73 -7.20 2.79
C LEU A 45 5.44 -8.02 2.85
N THR A 46 4.34 -7.42 3.31
CA THR A 46 3.04 -8.09 3.49
C THR A 46 1.88 -7.40 2.79
N HIS A 47 2.09 -6.19 2.25
CA HIS A 47 1.06 -5.44 1.51
C HIS A 47 0.49 -6.28 0.36
N ASP A 48 -0.84 -6.28 0.27
CA ASP A 48 -1.61 -7.09 -0.66
C ASP A 48 -1.77 -6.37 -1.99
N LEU A 49 -1.13 -6.90 -3.05
CA LEU A 49 -1.25 -6.38 -4.41
C LEU A 49 -2.72 -6.23 -4.84
N GLN A 50 -3.60 -7.18 -4.49
CA GLN A 50 -4.99 -7.15 -4.97
C GLN A 50 -5.75 -5.93 -4.45
N SER A 51 -5.36 -5.38 -3.29
CA SER A 51 -5.99 -4.20 -2.69
C SER A 51 -5.82 -2.93 -3.55
N ILE A 52 -4.74 -2.86 -4.35
CA ILE A 52 -4.37 -1.70 -5.18
C ILE A 52 -4.66 -1.88 -6.67
N MET A 53 -4.96 -3.09 -7.15
CA MET A 53 -5.24 -3.35 -8.58
C MET A 53 -6.39 -2.51 -9.14
N LYS A 54 -7.36 -2.15 -8.30
CA LYS A 54 -8.50 -1.28 -8.67
C LYS A 54 -8.08 0.12 -9.12
N TYR A 55 -6.85 0.55 -8.81
CA TYR A 55 -6.32 1.86 -9.19
C TYR A 55 -5.56 1.86 -10.52
N GLN A 56 -5.50 0.72 -11.22
CA GLN A 56 -4.85 0.67 -12.53
C GLN A 56 -5.48 1.70 -13.50
N ASN A 57 -4.65 2.57 -14.06
CA ASN A 57 -5.11 3.63 -14.95
C ASN A 57 -4.05 4.00 -15.99
N LYS A 58 -4.47 4.41 -17.17
CA LYS A 58 -3.54 4.85 -18.22
C LYS A 58 -2.94 6.23 -17.94
N TYR A 59 -3.63 7.08 -17.19
CA TYR A 59 -3.30 8.50 -17.09
C TYR A 59 -3.16 8.96 -15.64
N MET A 60 -1.99 9.49 -15.29
CA MET A 60 -1.71 10.13 -14.01
C MET A 60 -2.57 11.37 -13.74
N GLY A 61 -3.16 11.98 -14.78
CA GLY A 61 -4.09 13.10 -14.66
C GLY A 61 -5.39 12.75 -13.93
N ASN A 62 -5.68 11.46 -13.71
CA ASN A 62 -6.70 11.04 -12.76
C ASN A 62 -6.18 11.19 -11.33
N ALA A 63 -6.10 12.45 -10.88
CA ALA A 63 -5.48 12.84 -9.61
C ALA A 63 -6.12 12.12 -8.42
N SER A 64 -7.45 12.02 -8.37
CA SER A 64 -8.14 11.32 -7.29
C SER A 64 -7.77 9.83 -7.23
N ASN A 65 -7.63 9.17 -8.38
CA ASN A 65 -7.23 7.77 -8.43
C ASN A 65 -5.78 7.56 -7.97
N LEU A 66 -4.85 8.38 -8.46
CA LEU A 66 -3.45 8.33 -8.03
C LEU A 66 -3.30 8.67 -6.54
N SER A 67 -4.01 9.68 -6.04
CA SER A 67 -4.02 10.02 -4.61
C SER A 67 -4.52 8.85 -3.77
N ASN A 68 -5.61 8.19 -4.18
CA ASN A 68 -6.15 7.05 -3.46
C ASN A 68 -5.20 5.84 -3.51
N LEU A 69 -4.50 5.62 -4.62
CA LEU A 69 -3.43 4.63 -4.70
C LEU A 69 -2.35 4.92 -3.66
N MET A 70 -1.82 6.15 -3.64
CA MET A 70 -0.76 6.54 -2.71
C MET A 70 -1.19 6.45 -1.25
N HIS A 71 -2.44 6.77 -0.92
CA HIS A 71 -3.00 6.58 0.43
C HIS A 71 -3.35 5.13 0.79
N THR A 72 -3.27 4.20 -0.17
CA THR A 72 -3.44 2.76 0.12
C THR A 72 -2.09 2.08 0.32
N LEU A 73 -1.04 2.57 -0.33
CA LEU A 73 0.32 2.03 -0.25
C LEU A 73 0.96 2.22 1.15
N PRO A 74 2.03 1.47 1.47
CA PRO A 74 2.85 1.70 2.66
C PRO A 74 3.24 3.17 2.88
N LEU A 75 3.43 3.58 4.14
CA LEU A 75 3.61 4.98 4.59
C LEU A 75 2.34 5.84 4.61
N ASN A 76 1.15 5.28 4.41
CA ASN A 76 -0.09 6.05 4.43
C ASN A 76 -0.46 6.65 5.80
N GLU A 77 0.13 6.17 6.90
CA GLU A 77 0.00 6.74 8.24
C GLU A 77 0.76 8.07 8.38
N VAL A 78 1.77 8.30 7.53
CA VAL A 78 2.49 9.57 7.48
C VAL A 78 1.63 10.56 6.72
N ARG A 79 1.25 11.65 7.39
CA ARG A 79 0.44 12.71 6.79
C ARG A 79 1.14 13.22 5.53
N SER A 80 0.42 13.20 4.41
CA SER A 80 0.95 13.66 3.14
C SER A 80 -0.08 14.39 2.28
N THR A 81 0.42 15.18 1.34
CA THR A 81 -0.34 15.79 0.24
C THR A 81 0.27 15.40 -1.10
N MET A 82 -0.45 15.65 -2.19
CA MET A 82 0.00 15.31 -3.53
C MET A 82 -0.13 16.49 -4.49
N GLU A 83 0.92 16.73 -5.27
CA GLU A 83 0.92 17.68 -6.38
C GLU A 83 1.27 16.96 -7.68
N LEU A 84 0.61 17.35 -8.77
CA LEU A 84 0.84 16.77 -10.09
C LEU A 84 1.41 17.81 -11.04
N HIS A 85 2.37 17.38 -11.84
CA HIS A 85 3.01 18.18 -12.88
C HIS A 85 2.74 17.51 -14.24
N PRO A 86 1.62 17.85 -14.91
CA PRO A 86 1.19 17.15 -16.13
C PRO A 86 2.17 17.27 -17.29
N ASP A 87 2.86 18.41 -17.40
CA ASP A 87 3.79 18.69 -18.50
C ASP A 87 5.01 17.75 -18.48
N SER A 88 5.51 17.42 -17.28
CA SER A 88 6.63 16.49 -17.08
C SER A 88 6.17 15.07 -16.75
N LEU A 89 4.86 14.86 -16.57
CA LEU A 89 4.26 13.60 -16.10
C LEU A 89 4.86 13.13 -14.77
N THR A 90 4.94 14.07 -13.82
CA THR A 90 5.55 13.88 -12.49
C THR A 90 4.49 14.00 -11.39
N ALA A 91 4.64 13.19 -10.34
CA ALA A 91 3.86 13.31 -9.11
C ALA A 91 4.79 13.60 -7.92
N ASP A 92 4.41 14.59 -7.12
CA ASP A 92 5.05 14.89 -5.84
C ASP A 92 4.19 14.34 -4.72
N ILE A 93 4.80 13.55 -3.85
CA ILE A 93 4.19 13.05 -2.63
C ILE A 93 4.91 13.76 -1.49
N ILE A 94 4.21 14.71 -0.86
CA ILE A 94 4.78 15.61 0.14
C ILE A 94 4.39 15.09 1.51
N TYR A 95 5.33 14.43 2.19
CA TYR A 95 5.18 13.96 3.57
C TYR A 95 5.54 15.06 4.55
N HIS A 96 4.71 15.23 5.57
CA HIS A 96 4.95 16.16 6.68
C HIS A 96 5.65 15.44 7.83
N ALA A 97 6.91 15.06 7.60
CA ALA A 97 7.80 14.41 8.55
C ALA A 97 9.26 14.59 8.12
N GLU A 98 10.18 14.59 9.08
CA GLU A 98 11.61 14.42 8.81
C GLU A 98 11.92 12.93 8.60
N THR A 99 12.87 12.61 7.70
CA THR A 99 13.27 11.21 7.49
C THR A 99 13.91 10.58 8.71
N ALA A 100 14.52 11.40 9.58
CA ALA A 100 15.13 10.96 10.84
C ALA A 100 14.12 10.43 11.87
N ASP A 101 12.85 10.83 11.76
CA ASP A 101 11.76 10.37 12.65
C ASP A 101 11.16 9.02 12.22
N LEU A 102 11.52 8.54 11.03
CA LEU A 102 11.02 7.30 10.46
C LEU A 102 12.05 6.17 10.60
N ASP A 103 11.56 4.94 10.73
CA ASP A 103 12.45 3.78 10.61
C ASP A 103 13.05 3.76 9.20
N THR A 104 14.38 3.84 9.12
CA THR A 104 15.08 3.95 7.84
C THR A 104 14.85 2.74 6.95
N GLU A 105 14.78 1.54 7.52
CA GLU A 105 14.61 0.31 6.74
C GLU A 105 13.20 0.22 6.15
N ASP A 106 12.18 0.54 6.94
CA ASP A 106 10.80 0.56 6.49
C ASP A 106 10.54 1.70 5.49
N LEU A 107 11.16 2.87 5.69
CA LEU A 107 11.13 3.98 4.74
C LEU A 107 11.70 3.55 3.38
N GLU A 108 12.94 3.06 3.35
CA GLU A 108 13.62 2.70 2.11
C GLU A 108 12.89 1.59 1.34
N ARG A 109 12.40 0.57 2.04
CA ARG A 109 11.57 -0.49 1.44
C ARG A 109 10.30 0.09 0.83
N SER A 110 9.63 0.98 1.55
CA SER A 110 8.37 1.58 1.11
C SER A 110 8.57 2.48 -0.09
N LEU A 111 9.65 3.26 -0.15
CA LEU A 111 9.96 4.08 -1.33
C LEU A 111 10.10 3.24 -2.59
N ILE A 112 10.86 2.14 -2.54
CA ILE A 112 11.02 1.21 -3.67
C ILE A 112 9.68 0.58 -4.05
N TYR A 113 8.96 0.02 -3.07
CA TYR A 113 7.68 -0.65 -3.29
C TYR A 113 6.65 0.30 -3.92
N ASN A 114 6.50 1.48 -3.34
CA ASN A 114 5.51 2.47 -3.75
C ASN A 114 5.80 3.01 -5.14
N ALA A 115 7.06 3.30 -5.45
CA ALA A 115 7.47 3.72 -6.78
C ALA A 115 7.15 2.64 -7.82
N THR A 116 7.54 1.39 -7.55
CA THR A 116 7.26 0.26 -8.45
C THR A 116 5.76 0.05 -8.65
N ALA A 117 4.96 0.08 -7.59
CA ALA A 117 3.51 -0.08 -7.66
C ALA A 117 2.84 1.05 -8.45
N ALA A 118 3.20 2.31 -8.15
CA ALA A 118 2.66 3.47 -8.83
C ALA A 118 2.99 3.46 -10.34
N PHE A 119 4.23 3.16 -10.72
CA PHE A 119 4.59 3.06 -12.13
C PHE A 119 3.96 1.84 -12.82
N ALA A 120 3.83 0.70 -12.13
CA ALA A 120 3.20 -0.48 -12.71
C ALA A 120 1.71 -0.27 -12.98
N LEU A 121 1.01 0.45 -12.10
CA LEU A 121 -0.43 0.69 -12.20
C LEU A 121 -0.80 1.94 -13.02
N ILE A 122 0.09 2.94 -13.12
CA ILE A 122 -0.16 4.20 -13.83
C ILE A 122 0.76 4.32 -15.05
N ASP A 123 0.22 4.08 -16.25
CA ASP A 123 1.02 3.85 -17.46
C ASP A 123 1.90 5.05 -17.87
N ASN A 124 1.34 6.26 -17.86
CA ASN A 124 2.04 7.44 -18.36
C ASN A 124 2.82 8.22 -17.30
N LEU A 125 2.79 7.79 -16.03
CA LEU A 125 3.58 8.42 -14.96
C LEU A 125 5.06 8.17 -15.22
N LYS A 126 5.85 9.25 -15.32
CA LYS A 126 7.28 9.19 -15.67
C LYS A 126 8.20 9.37 -14.48
N GLN A 127 7.80 10.15 -13.48
CA GLN A 127 8.63 10.44 -12.32
C GLN A 127 7.78 10.58 -11.05
N ILE A 128 8.34 10.18 -9.93
CA ILE A 128 7.78 10.44 -8.60
C ILE A 128 8.84 11.12 -7.75
N ARG A 129 8.44 12.12 -6.96
CA ARG A 129 9.28 12.79 -5.97
C ARG A 129 8.64 12.65 -4.60
N PHE A 130 9.24 11.85 -3.74
CA PHE A 130 8.85 11.74 -2.34
C PHE A 130 9.59 12.83 -1.56
N LYS A 131 8.87 13.88 -1.17
CA LYS A 131 9.40 15.05 -0.48
C LYS A 131 9.09 14.94 1.00
N PHE A 132 10.11 14.85 1.82
CA PHE A 132 10.07 14.98 3.26
C PHE A 132 10.51 16.39 3.65
N ASP A 133 10.37 16.75 4.92
CA ASP A 133 10.70 18.10 5.40
C ASP A 133 12.22 18.40 5.30
N ASP A 134 13.05 17.36 5.35
CA ASP A 134 14.51 17.44 5.32
C ASP A 134 15.13 16.96 3.98
N ARG A 135 14.45 16.08 3.23
CA ARG A 135 15.03 15.44 2.03
C ARG A 135 14.00 15.08 0.96
N THR A 136 14.42 15.05 -0.30
CA THR A 136 13.62 14.58 -1.44
C THR A 136 14.25 13.36 -2.09
N TYR A 137 13.46 12.31 -2.27
CA TYR A 137 13.80 11.11 -3.04
C TYR A 137 13.09 11.15 -4.40
N SER A 138 13.86 11.33 -5.47
CA SER A 138 13.34 11.39 -6.83
C SER A 138 13.64 10.11 -7.59
N VAL A 139 12.64 9.53 -8.27
CA VAL A 139 12.79 8.30 -9.06
C VAL A 139 12.09 8.44 -10.41
N GLU A 140 12.75 7.95 -11.46
CA GLU A 140 12.20 7.89 -12.81
C GLU A 140 11.77 6.47 -13.19
N ARG A 141 10.70 6.38 -13.97
CA ARG A 141 10.15 5.12 -14.48
C ARG A 141 11.18 4.30 -15.25
N SER A 142 11.95 4.97 -16.11
CA SER A 142 13.00 4.38 -16.96
C SER A 142 14.05 3.63 -16.13
N THR A 143 14.43 4.19 -14.98
CA THR A 143 15.40 3.59 -14.05
C THR A 143 14.82 2.34 -13.39
N VAL A 144 13.55 2.39 -12.98
CA VAL A 144 12.85 1.24 -12.38
C VAL A 144 12.62 0.12 -13.41
N GLU A 145 12.23 0.47 -14.65
CA GLU A 145 12.12 -0.49 -15.77
C GLU A 145 13.47 -1.18 -16.05
N SER A 146 14.56 -0.41 -16.04
CA SER A 146 15.91 -0.93 -16.22
C SER A 146 16.33 -1.86 -15.07
N TRP A 147 15.94 -1.54 -13.84
CA TRP A 147 16.22 -2.36 -12.65
C TRP A 147 15.56 -3.74 -12.70
N TYR A 148 14.30 -3.81 -13.13
CA TYR A 148 13.59 -5.09 -13.27
C TYR A 148 13.81 -5.78 -14.62
N GLY A 149 14.39 -5.09 -15.60
CA GLY A 149 14.65 -5.60 -16.95
C GLY A 149 13.38 -5.95 -17.73
N LYS A 150 12.23 -5.36 -17.37
CA LYS A 150 10.92 -5.65 -17.99
C LYS A 150 9.97 -4.46 -17.83
N LYS A 151 8.88 -4.48 -18.59
CA LYS A 151 7.81 -3.48 -18.47
C LYS A 151 7.14 -3.59 -17.10
N LEU A 152 7.02 -2.49 -16.36
CA LEU A 152 6.51 -2.53 -14.98
C LEU A 152 5.07 -3.03 -14.88
N SER A 153 4.23 -2.77 -15.89
CA SER A 153 2.84 -3.26 -15.89
C SER A 153 2.74 -4.79 -15.85
N SER A 154 3.74 -5.54 -16.31
CA SER A 154 3.70 -7.01 -16.22
C SER A 154 3.99 -7.55 -14.82
N LEU A 155 4.53 -6.72 -13.91
CA LEU A 155 4.78 -7.12 -12.53
C LEU A 155 3.46 -7.37 -11.78
N THR A 156 2.38 -6.70 -12.20
CA THR A 156 1.07 -6.74 -11.54
C THR A 156 0.13 -7.79 -12.14
N ASP A 157 0.55 -8.55 -13.15
CA ASP A 157 -0.27 -9.58 -13.82
C ASP A 157 -0.72 -10.69 -12.86
N SER A 158 0.08 -10.98 -11.83
CA SER A 158 -0.24 -11.97 -10.80
C SER A 158 0.54 -11.75 -9.51
N PRO A 159 -0.04 -12.05 -8.34
CA PRO A 159 0.73 -12.16 -7.10
C PRO A 159 1.92 -13.12 -7.19
N LYS A 160 1.89 -14.11 -8.10
CA LYS A 160 3.01 -15.04 -8.33
C LYS A 160 4.21 -14.41 -9.03
N ILE A 161 4.04 -13.24 -9.65
CA ILE A 161 5.12 -12.45 -10.25
C ILE A 161 5.55 -11.36 -9.27
N TRP A 162 4.58 -10.60 -8.76
CA TRP A 162 4.84 -9.49 -7.82
C TRP A 162 5.61 -9.92 -6.58
N LYS A 163 5.22 -11.05 -5.96
CA LYS A 163 5.86 -11.53 -4.74
C LYS A 163 7.36 -11.78 -4.91
N PRO A 164 7.80 -12.70 -5.80
CA PRO A 164 9.22 -12.98 -5.95
C PRO A 164 10.01 -11.84 -6.60
N ASP A 165 9.42 -11.06 -7.51
CA ASP A 165 10.17 -10.04 -8.25
C ASP A 165 10.29 -8.72 -7.47
N VAL A 166 9.27 -8.35 -6.69
CA VAL A 166 9.18 -7.04 -6.03
C VAL A 166 9.18 -7.16 -4.51
N GLN A 167 8.33 -8.01 -3.93
CA GLN A 167 8.07 -8.01 -2.48
C GLN A 167 9.14 -8.74 -1.67
N GLU A 168 9.47 -9.99 -2.04
CA GLU A 168 10.44 -10.83 -1.32
C GLU A 168 11.86 -10.25 -1.31
N PRO A 169 12.40 -9.68 -2.41
CA PRO A 169 13.73 -9.08 -2.41
C PRO A 169 13.90 -7.93 -1.42
N LEU A 170 12.82 -7.23 -1.06
CA LEU A 170 12.85 -6.14 -0.08
C LEU A 170 13.19 -6.62 1.34
N ALA A 171 13.08 -7.93 1.63
CA ALA A 171 13.53 -8.48 2.90
C ALA A 171 15.07 -8.40 3.05
N ASP A 172 15.82 -8.39 1.95
CA ASP A 172 17.28 -8.24 1.97
C ASP A 172 17.69 -6.76 2.03
N ARG A 173 18.29 -6.36 3.15
CA ARG A 173 18.82 -5.00 3.37
C ARG A 173 19.84 -4.57 2.31
N ASN A 174 20.65 -5.49 1.78
CA ASN A 174 21.62 -5.15 0.75
C ASN A 174 20.94 -4.84 -0.59
N TYR A 175 19.88 -5.58 -0.92
CA TYR A 175 19.04 -5.30 -2.08
C TYR A 175 18.39 -3.91 -1.95
N VAL A 176 17.80 -3.60 -0.79
CA VAL A 176 17.17 -2.31 -0.51
C VAL A 176 18.17 -1.16 -0.65
N LYS A 177 19.32 -1.24 0.03
CA LYS A 177 20.36 -0.20 -0.04
C LYS A 177 20.88 0.01 -1.47
N LYS A 178 21.10 -1.09 -2.20
CA LYS A 178 21.49 -1.01 -3.62
C LYS A 178 20.39 -0.35 -4.45
N GLY A 179 19.13 -0.70 -4.19
CA GLY A 179 17.95 -0.11 -4.81
C GLY A 179 17.90 1.39 -4.59
N ILE A 180 18.01 1.87 -3.34
CA ILE A 180 18.02 3.30 -3.03
C ILE A 180 19.13 4.03 -3.79
N ASN A 181 20.36 3.53 -3.73
CA ASN A 181 21.50 4.16 -4.40
C ASN A 181 21.42 4.15 -5.94
N SER A 182 20.71 3.18 -6.53
CA SER A 182 20.63 3.02 -7.99
C SER A 182 19.38 3.65 -8.59
N LEU A 183 18.27 3.64 -7.87
CA LEU A 183 16.96 4.09 -8.34
C LEU A 183 16.69 5.56 -8.02
N PHE A 184 17.18 6.06 -6.88
CA PHE A 184 16.80 7.35 -6.36
C PHE A 184 17.93 8.37 -6.43
N THR A 185 17.59 9.57 -6.90
CA THR A 185 18.39 10.77 -6.65
C THR A 185 17.89 11.42 -5.36
N VAL A 186 18.76 11.52 -4.36
CA VAL A 186 18.43 12.11 -3.06
C VAL A 186 18.98 13.52 -2.98
N THR A 187 18.15 14.48 -2.57
CA THR A 187 18.51 15.89 -2.42
C THR A 187 18.06 16.38 -1.05
N ASP A 188 18.95 17.02 -0.30
CA ASP A 188 18.61 17.63 0.99
C ASP A 188 17.84 18.95 0.74
N VAL A 189 16.89 19.29 1.61
CA VAL A 189 15.97 20.44 1.49
C VAL A 189 16.47 21.65 2.30
#